data_AF-A0A1E7YIT6-F1
#
_entry.id   AF-A0A1E7YIT6-F1
#
_cell.length_a   1.000
_cell.length_b   1.000
_cell.length_c   1.000
_cell.angle_alpha   90.00
_cell.angle_beta   90.00
_cell.angle_gamma   90.00
#
_symmetry.space_group_name_H-M   'P 1'
#
loop_
_entity.id
_entity.type
_entity.pdbx_description
1 polymer ?
#
loop_
_entity_poly.entity_id
_entity_poly.type
_entity_poly.pdbx_seq_one_letter_code
_entity_poly.pdbx_strand_id
1 'polypeptide(L)'
;MEPEVPLGRVTLEDVRGAVEQLGGDPSRTNAAKVREVLGRGGYTTIQKHLEALRVEQAAPEAEEGPETAPEAPKELVQGIWAAAWAEAARRQGKALTEALQKVFKLEERLGVALDDLEGLAEDLDRLEGERDAAVARAAAAEKALEEERQAMVGERAALTAMVEQLRTLLPPAALG
;
A
#
# COMPACT_ATOMS: atom_id res chain seq x y z
N MET A 1 71.89 -35.61 -45.92
CA MET A 1 70.47 -35.77 -45.54
C MET A 1 69.77 -34.51 -45.97
N GLU A 2 69.11 -34.56 -47.12
CA GLU A 2 68.23 -33.49 -47.57
C GLU A 2 66.98 -33.52 -46.67
N PRO A 3 66.54 -32.38 -46.11
CA PRO A 3 65.27 -32.34 -45.42
C PRO A 3 64.13 -32.38 -46.44
N GLU A 4 63.39 -33.47 -46.39
CA GLU A 4 62.12 -33.70 -47.08
C GLU A 4 61.16 -32.53 -46.77
N VAL A 5 60.87 -31.69 -47.77
CA VAL A 5 59.96 -30.56 -47.61
C VAL A 5 58.53 -31.11 -47.60
N PRO A 6 57.79 -31.08 -46.48
CA PRO A 6 56.42 -31.57 -46.48
C PRO A 6 55.59 -30.62 -47.35
N LEU A 7 54.91 -31.13 -48.37
CA LEU A 7 53.97 -30.35 -49.19
C LEU A 7 52.62 -30.28 -48.46
N GLY A 8 52.57 -29.54 -47.35
CA GLY A 8 51.40 -29.36 -46.50
C GLY A 8 51.13 -27.89 -46.17
N ARG A 9 49.89 -27.58 -45.79
CA ARG A 9 49.49 -26.26 -45.25
C ARG A 9 50.37 -25.93 -44.03
N VAL A 10 50.84 -24.68 -43.93
CA VAL A 10 51.58 -24.20 -42.74
C VAL A 10 50.68 -24.25 -41.52
N THR A 11 51.14 -24.88 -40.44
CA THR A 11 50.43 -24.98 -39.16
C THR A 11 50.93 -23.94 -38.14
N LEU A 12 50.28 -23.89 -36.97
CA LEU A 12 50.72 -23.05 -35.86
C LEU A 12 52.08 -23.52 -35.31
N GLU A 13 52.29 -24.84 -35.22
CA GLU A 13 53.53 -25.47 -34.75
C GLU A 13 54.70 -25.18 -35.68
N ASP A 14 54.49 -25.20 -37.00
CA ASP A 14 55.49 -24.80 -37.98
C ASP A 14 55.97 -23.35 -37.71
N VAL A 15 55.02 -22.44 -37.48
CA VAL A 15 55.32 -21.03 -37.18
C VAL A 15 56.00 -20.89 -35.81
N ARG A 16 55.57 -21.65 -34.80
CA ARG A 16 56.20 -21.65 -33.47
C ARG A 16 57.66 -22.10 -33.55
N GLY A 17 57.95 -23.20 -34.24
CA GLY A 17 59.32 -23.69 -34.45
C GLY A 17 60.19 -22.71 -35.25
N ALA A 18 59.62 -22.01 -36.24
CA ALA A 18 60.33 -20.97 -36.97
C ALA A 18 60.62 -19.73 -36.12
N VAL A 19 59.69 -19.33 -35.23
CA VAL A 19 59.90 -18.24 -34.27
C VAL A 19 60.99 -18.60 -33.27
N GLU A 20 61.03 -19.84 -32.78
CA GLU A 20 62.10 -20.35 -31.91
C GLU A 20 63.48 -20.23 -32.59
N GLN A 21 63.59 -20.63 -33.86
CA GLN A 21 64.83 -20.47 -34.65
C GLN A 21 65.22 -19.00 -34.84
N LEU A 22 64.26 -18.08 -34.82
CA LEU A 22 64.47 -16.63 -34.94
C LEU A 22 64.65 -15.91 -33.59
N GLY A 23 64.78 -16.66 -32.49
CA GLY A 23 65.07 -16.10 -31.16
C GLY A 23 63.91 -16.18 -30.16
N GLY A 24 62.85 -16.95 -30.45
CA GLY A 24 61.84 -17.38 -29.47
C GLY A 24 60.77 -16.36 -29.08
N ASP A 25 60.84 -15.12 -29.57
CA ASP A 25 59.85 -14.07 -29.28
C ASP A 25 58.97 -13.75 -30.50
N PRO A 26 57.70 -14.19 -30.52
CA PRO A 26 56.72 -13.88 -31.58
C PRO A 26 56.52 -12.38 -31.84
N SER A 27 56.74 -11.52 -30.84
CA SER A 27 56.57 -10.07 -30.94
C SER A 27 57.75 -9.38 -31.63
N ARG A 28 58.91 -10.03 -31.70
CA ARG A 28 60.13 -9.48 -32.32
C ARG A 28 60.40 -9.98 -33.74
N THR A 29 59.48 -10.75 -34.30
CA THR A 29 59.56 -11.27 -35.67
C THR A 29 58.32 -10.91 -36.49
N ASN A 30 58.34 -11.22 -37.79
CA ASN A 30 57.25 -10.94 -38.73
C ASN A 30 57.06 -12.09 -39.72
N ALA A 31 55.93 -12.10 -40.42
CA ALA A 31 55.59 -13.18 -41.35
C ALA A 31 56.59 -13.34 -42.51
N ALA A 32 57.33 -12.30 -42.89
CA ALA A 32 58.34 -12.39 -43.95
C ALA A 32 59.57 -13.18 -43.49
N LYS A 33 60.13 -12.85 -42.32
CA LYS A 33 61.26 -13.58 -41.71
C LYS A 33 60.89 -15.02 -41.41
N VAL A 34 59.70 -15.25 -40.88
CA VAL A 34 59.19 -16.61 -40.62
C VAL A 34 59.05 -17.41 -41.92
N ARG A 35 58.59 -16.78 -43.00
CA ARG A 35 58.48 -17.42 -44.32
C ARG A 35 59.84 -17.72 -44.94
N GLU A 36 60.84 -16.86 -44.75
CA GLU A 36 62.22 -17.13 -45.18
C GLU A 36 62.79 -18.39 -44.53
N VAL A 37 62.49 -18.60 -43.24
CA VAL A 37 62.90 -19.81 -42.51
C VAL A 37 62.11 -21.04 -42.96
N LEU A 38 60.79 -20.90 -43.15
CA LEU A 38 59.92 -22.03 -43.53
C LEU A 38 60.00 -22.42 -45.01
N GLY A 39 60.40 -21.49 -45.90
CA GLY A 39 60.47 -21.69 -47.35
C GLY A 39 59.12 -21.90 -48.05
N ARG A 40 58.01 -21.93 -47.31
CA ARG A 40 56.65 -22.25 -47.80
C ARG A 40 55.58 -21.46 -47.04
N GLY A 41 54.35 -21.50 -47.57
CA GLY A 41 53.18 -20.85 -46.96
C GLY A 41 52.89 -19.43 -47.45
N GLY A 42 51.63 -19.04 -47.31
CA GLY A 42 51.16 -17.69 -47.61
C GLY A 42 51.40 -16.75 -46.43
N TYR A 43 51.79 -15.50 -46.73
CA TYR A 43 52.04 -14.46 -45.72
C TYR A 43 50.86 -14.25 -44.77
N THR A 44 49.62 -14.38 -45.26
CA THR A 44 48.40 -14.21 -44.48
C THR A 44 48.20 -15.32 -43.44
N THR A 45 48.46 -16.57 -43.80
CA THR A 45 48.36 -17.72 -42.88
C THR A 45 49.43 -17.63 -41.80
N ILE A 46 50.67 -17.32 -42.20
CA ILE A 46 51.78 -17.16 -41.25
C ILE A 46 51.50 -16.00 -40.28
N GLN A 47 51.00 -14.87 -40.78
CA GLN A 47 50.65 -13.73 -39.94
C GLN A 47 49.54 -14.09 -38.92
N LYS A 48 48.53 -14.87 -39.30
CA LYS A 48 47.48 -15.33 -38.37
C LYS A 48 48.03 -16.20 -37.25
N HIS A 49 48.91 -17.14 -37.58
CA HIS A 49 49.55 -17.99 -36.58
C HIS A 49 50.50 -17.21 -35.69
N LEU A 50 51.25 -16.27 -36.24
CA LEU A 50 52.14 -15.41 -35.47
C LEU A 50 51.37 -14.51 -34.49
N GLU A 51 50.22 -13.99 -34.91
CA GLU A 51 49.35 -13.21 -34.03
C GLU A 51 48.75 -14.07 -32.91
N ALA A 52 48.35 -15.31 -33.21
CA ALA A 52 47.88 -16.24 -32.19
C ALA A 52 48.96 -16.51 -31.12
N LEU A 53 50.21 -16.68 -31.51
CA LEU A 53 51.33 -16.86 -30.57
C LEU A 53 51.57 -15.61 -29.69
N ARG A 54 51.37 -14.41 -30.24
CA ARG A 54 51.48 -13.17 -29.44
C ARG A 54 50.36 -13.04 -28.42
N VAL A 55 49.14 -13.43 -28.79
CA VAL A 55 48.00 -13.46 -27.87
C VAL A 55 48.21 -14.50 -26.76
N GLU A 56 48.73 -15.69 -27.09
CA GLU A 56 49.12 -16.71 -26.10
C GLU A 56 50.17 -16.15 -25.12
N GLN A 57 51.19 -15.45 -25.62
CA GLN A 57 52.25 -14.88 -24.78
C GLN A 57 51.79 -13.67 -23.95
N ALA A 58 50.81 -12.90 -24.46
CA ALA A 58 50.28 -11.71 -23.80
C ALA A 58 49.18 -12.02 -22.78
N ALA A 59 48.66 -13.26 -22.74
CA ALA A 59 47.74 -13.69 -21.71
C ALA A 59 48.49 -13.75 -20.38
N PRO A 60 48.18 -12.88 -19.40
CA PRO A 60 48.75 -13.02 -18.06
C PRO A 60 48.29 -14.37 -17.51
N GLU A 61 49.22 -15.18 -17.00
CA GLU A 61 48.88 -16.33 -16.16
C GLU A 61 48.01 -15.78 -15.01
N ALA A 62 46.73 -16.15 -14.99
CA ALA A 62 45.86 -15.80 -13.90
C ALA A 62 46.42 -16.50 -12.66
N GLU A 63 46.89 -15.73 -11.66
CA GLU A 63 47.24 -16.30 -10.36
C GLU A 63 45.99 -17.02 -9.83
N GLU A 64 46.11 -18.34 -9.65
CA GLU A 64 45.10 -19.16 -9.01
C GLU A 64 44.96 -18.68 -7.55
N GLY A 65 43.94 -17.86 -7.29
CA GLY A 65 43.50 -17.58 -5.94
C GLY A 65 43.11 -18.88 -5.23
N PRO A 66 43.14 -18.92 -3.88
CA PRO A 66 42.86 -20.14 -3.13
C PRO A 66 41.53 -20.79 -3.55
N GLU A 67 41.57 -22.10 -3.87
CA GLU A 67 40.43 -22.88 -4.40
C GLU A 67 39.20 -22.89 -3.49
N THR A 68 39.36 -22.59 -2.20
CA THR A 68 38.27 -22.60 -1.22
C THR A 68 38.14 -21.25 -0.53
N ALA A 69 36.98 -20.61 -0.69
CA ALA A 69 36.60 -19.45 0.09
C ALA A 69 36.63 -19.77 1.60
N PRO A 70 37.16 -18.89 2.46
CA PRO A 70 37.18 -19.12 3.90
C PRO A 70 35.76 -19.20 4.47
N GLU A 71 35.56 -20.05 5.49
CA GLU A 71 34.29 -20.09 6.22
C GLU A 71 33.96 -18.71 6.81
N ALA A 72 32.70 -18.27 6.63
CA ALA A 72 32.22 -17.04 7.23
C ALA A 72 32.36 -17.12 8.76
N PRO A 73 32.88 -16.07 9.43
CA PRO A 73 33.00 -16.07 10.88
C PRO A 73 31.63 -16.26 11.56
N LYS A 74 31.42 -17.41 12.20
CA LYS A 74 30.13 -17.81 12.77
C LYS A 74 29.59 -16.79 13.78
N GLU A 75 30.47 -16.22 14.59
CA GLU A 75 30.13 -15.21 15.60
C GLU A 75 29.57 -13.94 14.97
N LEU A 76 30.13 -13.50 13.84
CA LEU A 76 29.66 -12.32 13.12
C LEU A 76 28.27 -12.57 12.52
N VAL A 77 28.05 -13.74 11.91
CA VAL A 77 26.75 -14.12 11.34
C VAL A 77 25.69 -14.22 12.44
N GLN A 78 26.02 -14.82 13.58
CA GLN A 78 25.12 -14.91 14.73
C GLN A 78 24.80 -13.54 15.31
N GLY A 79 25.79 -12.64 15.43
CA GLY A 79 25.58 -11.27 15.90
C GLY A 79 24.65 -10.47 14.99
N ILE A 80 24.87 -10.55 13.67
CA ILE A 80 24.00 -9.90 12.67
C ILE A 80 22.58 -10.46 12.74
N TRP A 81 22.45 -11.78 12.83
CA TRP A 81 21.14 -12.44 12.94
C TRP A 81 20.40 -12.05 14.21
N ALA A 82 21.08 -12.06 15.37
CA ALA A 82 20.50 -11.65 16.65
C ALA A 82 20.04 -10.19 16.63
N ALA A 83 20.84 -9.29 16.05
CA ALA A 83 20.48 -7.89 15.90
C ALA A 83 19.25 -7.69 14.98
N ALA A 84 19.23 -8.39 13.83
CA ALA A 84 18.10 -8.35 12.90
C ALA A 84 16.81 -8.87 13.55
N TRP A 85 16.91 -10.00 14.27
CA TRP A 85 15.78 -10.57 15.01
C TRP A 85 15.28 -9.66 16.13
N ALA A 86 16.19 -9.07 16.92
CA ALA A 86 15.82 -8.15 17.99
C ALA A 86 15.10 -6.90 17.45
N GLU A 87 15.56 -6.32 16.34
CA GLU A 87 14.87 -5.22 15.66
C GLU A 87 13.49 -5.63 15.16
N ALA A 88 13.37 -6.80 14.51
CA ALA A 88 12.09 -7.31 14.02
C ALA A 88 11.09 -7.53 15.17
N ALA A 89 11.54 -8.17 16.25
CA ALA A 89 10.74 -8.39 17.45
C ALA A 89 10.27 -7.06 18.07
N ARG A 90 11.16 -6.04 18.12
CA ARG A 90 10.80 -4.72 18.64
C ARG A 90 9.76 -4.02 17.78
N ARG A 91 9.89 -4.09 16.45
CA ARG A 91 8.92 -3.52 15.50
C ARG A 91 7.57 -4.20 15.62
N GLN A 92 7.57 -5.54 15.69
CA GLN A 92 6.35 -6.31 15.85
C GLN A 92 5.67 -6.02 17.18
N GLY A 93 6.43 -5.98 18.28
CA GLY A 93 5.92 -5.64 19.60
C GLY A 93 5.28 -4.24 19.62
N LYS A 94 5.97 -3.24 19.05
CA LYS A 94 5.44 -1.88 18.93
C LYS A 94 4.13 -1.84 18.13
N ALA A 95 4.10 -2.48 16.96
CA ALA A 95 2.90 -2.53 16.12
C ALA A 95 1.72 -3.20 16.82
N LEU A 96 1.98 -4.30 17.55
CA LEU A 96 0.96 -4.99 18.34
C LEU A 96 0.44 -4.12 19.49
N THR A 97 1.33 -3.48 20.25
CA THR A 97 0.92 -2.56 21.33
C THR A 97 0.08 -1.40 20.81
N GLU A 98 0.48 -0.78 19.70
CA GLU A 98 -0.29 0.29 19.06
C GLU A 98 -1.66 -0.19 18.57
N ALA A 99 -1.74 -1.39 18.01
CA ALA A 99 -3.01 -1.98 17.58
C ALA A 99 -3.94 -2.24 18.76
N LEU A 100 -3.44 -2.86 19.84
CA LEU A 100 -4.23 -3.11 21.05
C LEU A 100 -4.71 -1.81 21.70
N GLN A 101 -3.85 -0.79 21.79
CA GLN A 101 -4.25 0.52 22.31
C GLN A 101 -5.36 1.18 21.46
N LYS A 102 -5.33 1.00 20.13
CA LYS A 102 -6.40 1.48 19.25
C LYS A 102 -7.71 0.73 19.48
N VAL A 103 -7.65 -0.60 19.65
CA VAL A 103 -8.83 -1.42 19.96
C VAL A 103 -9.47 -0.95 21.26
N PHE A 104 -8.71 -0.85 22.35
CA PHE A 104 -9.25 -0.39 23.64
C PHE A 104 -9.91 1.01 23.55
N LYS A 105 -9.29 1.95 22.84
CA LYS A 105 -9.88 3.28 22.62
C LYS A 105 -11.16 3.25 21.80
N LEU A 106 -11.25 2.34 20.83
CA LEU A 106 -12.47 2.17 20.02
C LEU A 106 -13.58 1.52 20.84
N GLU A 107 -13.26 0.53 21.67
CA GLU A 107 -14.20 -0.11 22.59
C GLU A 107 -14.76 0.91 23.60
N GLU A 108 -13.91 1.75 24.19
CA GLU A 108 -14.34 2.82 25.11
C GLU A 108 -15.28 3.81 24.40
N ARG A 109 -14.91 4.28 23.21
CA ARG A 109 -15.76 5.19 22.41
C ARG A 109 -17.07 4.56 21.97
N LEU A 110 -17.07 3.27 21.67
CA LEU A 110 -18.28 2.53 21.32
C LEU A 110 -19.20 2.40 22.53
N GLY A 111 -18.64 2.10 23.72
CA GLY A 111 -19.40 2.06 24.96
C GLY A 111 -20.13 3.38 25.23
N VAL A 112 -19.40 4.50 25.18
CA VAL A 112 -20.01 5.84 25.36
C VAL A 112 -21.10 6.11 24.30
N ALA A 113 -20.86 5.76 23.05
CA ALA A 113 -21.85 5.98 21.99
C ALA A 113 -23.12 5.11 22.17
N LEU A 114 -23.00 3.91 22.75
CA LEU A 114 -24.14 3.07 23.08
C LEU A 114 -24.95 3.65 24.24
N ASP A 115 -24.27 4.13 25.30
CA ASP A 115 -24.91 4.80 26.43
C ASP A 115 -25.65 6.06 25.98
N ASP A 116 -25.04 6.86 25.09
CA ASP A 116 -25.66 8.05 24.50
C ASP A 116 -26.92 7.69 23.68
N LEU A 117 -26.88 6.61 22.90
CA LEU A 117 -28.02 6.14 22.12
C LEU A 117 -29.16 5.64 23.02
N GLU A 118 -28.85 4.96 24.11
CA GLU A 118 -29.84 4.54 25.11
C GLU A 118 -30.50 5.77 25.75
N GLY A 119 -29.71 6.76 26.17
CA GLY A 119 -30.25 8.02 26.71
C GLY A 119 -31.14 8.78 25.71
N LEU A 120 -30.75 8.83 24.43
CA LEU A 120 -31.59 9.45 23.39
C LEU A 120 -32.90 8.70 23.15
N ALA A 121 -32.90 7.36 23.29
CA ALA A 121 -34.12 6.56 23.17
C ALA A 121 -35.07 6.83 24.34
N GLU A 122 -34.57 6.89 25.57
CA GLU A 122 -35.36 7.25 26.75
C GLU A 122 -35.95 8.66 26.65
N ASP A 123 -35.15 9.62 26.15
CA ASP A 123 -35.60 10.99 25.92
C ASP A 123 -36.72 11.05 24.87
N LEU A 124 -36.61 10.25 23.81
CA LEU A 124 -37.63 10.16 22.76
C LEU A 124 -38.94 9.58 23.31
N ASP A 125 -38.88 8.48 24.04
CA ASP A 125 -40.06 7.87 24.68
C ASP A 125 -40.75 8.86 25.63
N ARG A 126 -39.98 9.61 26.42
CA ARG A 126 -40.52 10.66 27.28
C ARG A 126 -41.20 11.76 26.47
N LEU A 127 -40.56 12.28 25.42
CA LEU A 127 -41.12 13.34 24.58
C LEU A 127 -42.39 12.88 23.85
N GLU A 128 -42.44 11.63 23.41
CA GLU A 128 -43.64 11.04 22.84
C GLU A 128 -44.79 11.01 23.85
N GLY A 129 -44.53 10.60 25.09
CA GLY A 129 -45.52 10.64 26.17
C GLY A 129 -46.00 12.05 26.51
N GLU A 130 -45.08 13.02 26.56
CA GLU A 130 -45.42 14.44 26.79
C GLU A 130 -46.28 15.00 25.66
N ARG A 131 -45.95 14.66 24.40
CA ARG A 131 -46.73 15.03 23.21
C ARG A 131 -48.13 14.44 23.28
N ASP A 132 -48.27 13.16 23.61
CA ASP A 132 -49.59 12.53 23.69
C ASP A 132 -50.45 13.13 24.80
N ALA A 133 -49.85 13.42 25.96
CA ALA A 133 -50.54 14.12 27.04
C ALA A 133 -50.93 15.56 26.65
N ALA A 134 -50.09 16.26 25.88
CA ALA A 134 -50.41 17.58 25.37
C ALA A 134 -51.57 17.55 24.36
N VAL A 135 -51.57 16.59 23.43
CA VAL A 135 -52.65 16.38 22.46
C VAL A 135 -53.96 16.06 23.17
N ALA A 136 -53.94 15.16 24.16
CA ALA A 136 -55.13 14.83 24.94
C ALA A 136 -55.70 16.04 25.70
N ARG A 137 -54.82 16.87 26.31
CA ARG A 137 -55.23 18.11 26.98
C ARG A 137 -55.82 19.13 26.01
N ALA A 138 -55.23 19.27 24.82
CA ALA A 138 -55.74 20.17 23.79
C ALA A 138 -57.13 19.74 23.32
N ALA A 139 -57.32 18.45 23.01
CA ALA A 139 -58.62 17.92 22.62
C ALA A 139 -59.70 18.09 23.71
N ALA A 140 -59.33 17.88 24.98
CA ALA A 140 -60.25 18.11 26.10
C ALA A 140 -60.62 19.60 26.25
N ALA A 141 -59.65 20.51 26.09
CA ALA A 141 -59.89 21.94 26.15
C ALA A 141 -60.79 22.42 24.98
N GLU A 142 -60.56 21.92 23.77
CA GLU A 142 -61.41 22.22 22.60
C GLU A 142 -62.85 21.77 22.83
N LYS A 143 -63.04 20.56 23.38
CA LYS A 143 -64.37 20.05 23.74
C LYS A 143 -65.05 20.92 24.79
N ALA A 144 -64.35 21.29 25.85
CA ALA A 144 -64.89 22.15 26.90
C ALA A 144 -65.30 23.53 26.37
N LEU A 145 -64.48 24.12 25.49
CA LEU A 145 -64.80 25.39 24.83
C LEU A 145 -66.04 25.28 23.92
N GLU A 146 -66.21 24.15 23.23
CA GLU A 146 -67.40 23.92 22.42
C GLU A 146 -68.67 23.75 23.27
N GLU A 147 -68.58 23.02 24.39
CA GLU A 147 -69.68 22.90 25.36
C GLU A 147 -70.06 24.27 25.95
N GLU A 148 -69.07 25.09 26.33
CA GLU A 148 -69.30 26.45 26.83
C GLU A 148 -69.96 27.35 25.77
N ARG A 149 -69.50 27.29 24.52
CA ARG A 149 -70.11 28.03 23.41
C ARG A 149 -71.57 27.63 23.20
N GLN A 150 -71.88 26.34 23.25
CA GLN A 150 -73.26 25.85 23.11
C GLN A 150 -74.14 26.33 24.26
N ALA A 151 -73.63 26.32 25.49
CA ALA A 151 -74.32 26.86 26.66
C ALA A 151 -74.63 28.36 26.49
N MET A 152 -73.63 29.17 26.10
CA MET A 152 -73.78 30.60 25.87
C MET A 152 -74.78 30.92 24.74
N VAL A 153 -74.78 30.12 23.66
CA VAL A 153 -75.78 30.25 22.58
C VAL A 153 -77.19 29.94 23.10
N GLY A 154 -77.34 28.89 23.91
CA GLY A 154 -78.60 28.52 24.54
C GLY A 154 -79.13 29.60 25.49
N GLU A 155 -78.28 30.14 26.36
CA GLU A 155 -78.62 31.24 27.27
C GLU A 155 -79.04 32.50 26.51
N ARG A 156 -78.30 32.87 25.46
CA ARG A 156 -78.65 34.01 24.61
C ARG A 156 -80.00 33.82 23.93
N ALA A 157 -80.30 32.61 23.45
CA ALA A 157 -81.60 32.30 22.85
C ALA A 157 -82.74 32.42 23.89
N ALA A 158 -82.54 31.89 25.10
CA ALA A 158 -83.51 32.00 26.19
C ALA A 158 -83.76 33.45 26.62
N LEU A 159 -82.70 34.25 26.78
CA LEU A 159 -82.80 35.68 27.08
C LEU A 159 -83.55 36.44 25.99
N THR A 160 -83.27 36.13 24.71
CA THR A 160 -83.95 36.74 23.56
C THR A 160 -85.45 36.43 23.60
N ALA A 161 -85.82 35.17 23.81
CA ALA A 161 -87.21 34.75 23.93
C ALA A 161 -87.92 35.43 25.13
N MET A 162 -87.25 35.55 26.28
CA MET A 162 -87.80 36.23 27.46
C MET A 162 -88.06 37.72 27.19
N VAL A 163 -87.13 38.42 26.52
CA VAL A 163 -87.31 39.82 26.13
C VAL A 163 -88.47 39.98 25.16
N GLU A 164 -88.61 39.09 24.18
CA GLU A 164 -89.76 39.10 23.26
C GLU A 164 -91.08 38.86 23.98
N GLN A 165 -91.13 37.90 24.89
CA GLN A 165 -92.32 37.65 25.71
C GLN A 165 -92.68 38.88 26.56
N LEU A 166 -91.72 39.51 27.23
CA LEU A 166 -91.96 40.74 27.99
C LEU A 166 -92.50 41.87 27.11
N ARG A 167 -91.96 42.05 25.89
CA ARG A 167 -92.48 43.04 24.92
C ARG A 167 -93.94 42.78 24.55
N THR A 168 -94.36 41.52 24.41
CA THR A 168 -95.76 41.19 24.09
C THR A 168 -96.73 41.44 25.26
N LEU A 169 -96.24 41.40 26.51
CA LEU A 169 -97.05 41.58 27.72
C LEU A 169 -97.13 43.04 28.18
N LEU A 170 -96.24 43.92 27.72
CA LEU A 170 -96.27 45.34 28.02
C LEU A 170 -97.31 46.06 27.13
N PRO A 171 -98.29 46.78 27.70
CA PRO A 171 -99.26 47.55 26.92
C PRO A 171 -98.57 48.72 26.18
N PRO A 172 -99.10 49.17 25.02
CA PRO A 172 -98.45 50.17 24.17
C PRO A 172 -98.27 51.56 24.82
N ALA A 173 -98.85 51.81 26.00
CA ALA A 173 -98.74 53.07 26.73
C ALA A 173 -97.47 53.20 27.60
N ALA A 174 -96.61 52.18 27.69
CA ALA A 174 -95.42 52.19 28.55
C ALA A 174 -94.07 52.34 27.79
N LEU A 175 -94.10 52.61 26.48
CA LEU A 175 -92.91 52.78 25.62
C LEU A 175 -92.80 54.20 25.04
N GLY A 176 -93.11 55.21 25.85
CA GLY A 176 -92.84 56.63 25.57
C GLY A 176 -91.58 57.10 26.28
#